data_AF-A0A157K7V8-F1
#
_entry.id   AF-A0A157K7V8-F1
#
_cell.length_a   1.000
_cell.length_b   1.000
_cell.length_c   1.000
_cell.angle_alpha   90.00
_cell.angle_beta   90.00
_cell.angle_gamma   90.00
#
_symmetry.space_group_name_H-M   'P 1'
#
loop_
_entity.id
_entity.type
_entity.pdbx_description
1 polymer ?
#
loop_
_entity_poly.entity_id
_entity_poly.type
_entity_poly.pdbx_seq_one_letter_code
_entity_poly.pdbx_strand_id
1 'polypeptide(L)'
;MPVQDAPRPAFVRDAARGELLRLEEAALNATAVRQQMLYEGWLVRWSPSRVKRVRSISVLGLSTTGLDERLAHCADWYARHRLPLLFRLTSLCADPSLDGALQARGFMAYEHTRVMAGPIPAGTSPLSTALRVEPVDAQTFCTAVGRLRGSSDVDISEHAARVDALAVDKLCVLARDAQGDCIAAALAVFDGGLMGIFDVVTSAQRRGQGIATQLMHYLMASASRRGARQAYLQVEPQNVAARALYARLGMSDRYEYWYRSLPDGGRLSPPSTR
;
A
#
# COMPACT_ATOMS: atom_id res chain seq x y z
N MET A 1 -45.06 18.29 28.88
CA MET A 1 -44.41 16.96 29.00
C MET A 1 -42.97 17.09 28.56
N PRO A 2 -41.98 16.63 29.34
CA PRO A 2 -40.59 16.66 28.90
C PRO A 2 -40.38 15.61 27.81
N VAL A 3 -39.80 16.02 26.69
CA VAL A 3 -39.34 15.12 25.63
C VAL A 3 -38.15 14.34 26.20
N GLN A 4 -38.31 13.03 26.36
CA GLN A 4 -37.20 12.14 26.69
C GLN A 4 -36.23 12.11 25.51
N ASP A 5 -35.00 12.59 25.72
CA ASP A 5 -33.91 12.42 24.78
C ASP A 5 -33.64 10.92 24.60
N ALA A 6 -33.92 10.41 23.39
CA ALA A 6 -33.53 9.07 23.01
C ALA A 6 -32.00 8.94 23.06
N PRO A 7 -31.43 7.85 23.60
CA PRO A 7 -29.99 7.68 23.64
C PRO A 7 -29.44 7.65 22.20
N ARG A 8 -28.54 8.57 21.88
CA ARG A 8 -27.84 8.60 20.57
C ARG A 8 -27.12 7.25 20.37
N PRO A 9 -27.21 6.64 19.18
CA PRO A 9 -26.56 5.36 18.92
C PRO A 9 -25.05 5.45 19.11
N ALA A 10 -24.43 4.35 19.53
CA ALA A 10 -23.04 4.29 19.98
C ALA A 10 -22.02 4.54 18.85
N PHE A 11 -21.74 5.81 18.52
CA PHE A 11 -20.70 6.24 17.56
C PHE A 11 -19.26 5.95 18.01
N VAL A 12 -19.04 5.52 19.26
CA VAL A 12 -17.69 5.44 19.86
C VAL A 12 -16.93 4.17 19.46
N ARG A 13 -17.61 3.12 18.95
CA ARG A 13 -16.94 1.93 18.38
C ARG A 13 -16.34 2.15 16.99
N ASP A 14 -16.59 3.30 16.37
CA ASP A 14 -16.29 3.57 14.96
C ASP A 14 -14.96 4.30 14.72
N ALA A 15 -14.47 5.11 15.67
CA ALA A 15 -13.31 5.97 15.45
C ALA A 15 -12.02 5.19 15.13
N ALA A 16 -11.71 4.16 15.91
CA ALA A 16 -10.53 3.33 15.68
C ALA A 16 -10.61 2.57 14.34
N ARG A 17 -11.80 2.10 13.95
CA ARG A 17 -12.01 1.48 12.63
C ARG A 17 -11.87 2.52 11.52
N GLY A 18 -12.42 3.72 11.72
CA GLY A 18 -12.29 4.86 10.81
C GLY A 18 -10.84 5.25 10.56
N GLU A 19 -9.99 5.26 11.59
CA GLU A 19 -8.54 5.49 11.44
C GLU A 19 -7.88 4.43 10.56
N LEU A 20 -8.21 3.15 10.76
CA LEU A 20 -7.67 2.05 9.93
C LEU A 20 -8.15 2.13 8.47
N LEU A 21 -9.41 2.46 8.25
CA LEU A 21 -9.98 2.67 6.91
C LEU A 21 -9.33 3.90 6.24
N ARG A 22 -9.03 4.96 6.98
CA ARG A 22 -8.32 6.13 6.45
C ARG A 22 -6.89 5.79 6.00
N LEU A 23 -6.20 4.90 6.71
CA LEU A 23 -4.90 4.38 6.27
C LEU A 23 -5.02 3.55 4.98
N GLU A 24 -6.05 2.71 4.86
CA GLU A 24 -6.32 1.94 3.64
C GLU A 24 -6.66 2.86 2.45
N GLU A 25 -7.49 3.89 2.66
CA GLU A 25 -7.79 4.91 1.65
C GLU A 25 -6.50 5.60 1.16
N ALA A 26 -5.64 6.04 2.08
CA ALA A 26 -4.35 6.64 1.72
C ALA A 26 -3.47 5.68 0.92
N ALA A 27 -3.45 4.40 1.28
CA ALA A 27 -2.70 3.38 0.56
C ALA A 27 -3.24 3.15 -0.86
N LEU A 28 -4.56 3.22 -1.05
CA LEU A 28 -5.20 3.12 -2.36
C LEU A 28 -4.94 4.35 -3.24
N ASN A 29 -4.91 5.55 -2.65
CA ASN A 29 -4.56 6.81 -3.31
C ASN A 29 -3.06 6.88 -3.67
N ALA A 30 -2.20 6.28 -2.86
CA ALA A 30 -0.78 6.12 -3.13
C ALA A 30 -0.47 5.05 -4.21
N THR A 31 -1.47 4.64 -4.98
CA THR A 31 -1.34 3.69 -6.08
C THR A 31 -1.99 4.29 -7.34
N ALA A 32 -1.19 4.70 -8.32
CA ALA A 32 -1.68 5.21 -9.58
C ALA A 32 -2.20 4.07 -10.48
N VAL A 33 -3.50 4.10 -10.82
CA VAL A 33 -4.11 3.16 -11.76
C VAL A 33 -5.09 3.92 -12.66
N ARG A 34 -4.84 3.88 -13.98
CA ARG A 34 -5.73 4.51 -14.96
C ARG A 34 -7.02 3.73 -15.16
N GLN A 35 -6.91 2.40 -15.24
CA GLN A 35 -8.02 1.50 -15.50
C GLN A 35 -8.59 0.95 -14.19
N GLN A 36 -9.71 1.53 -13.75
CA GLN A 36 -10.40 1.11 -12.53
C GLN A 36 -11.91 1.36 -12.62
N MET A 37 -12.69 0.59 -11.85
CA MET A 37 -14.13 0.80 -11.67
C MET A 37 -14.54 0.45 -10.24
N LEU A 38 -15.58 1.12 -9.74
CA LEU A 38 -16.32 0.68 -8.57
C LEU A 38 -17.45 -0.22 -9.04
N TYR A 39 -17.56 -1.40 -8.44
CA TYR A 39 -18.59 -2.37 -8.76
C TYR A 39 -19.00 -3.06 -7.48
N GLU A 40 -20.23 -2.81 -7.01
CA GLU A 40 -20.82 -3.57 -5.90
C GLU A 40 -19.92 -3.61 -4.65
N GLY A 41 -19.51 -2.44 -4.16
CA GLY A 41 -18.63 -2.34 -2.99
C GLY A 41 -17.18 -2.79 -3.24
N TRP A 42 -16.82 -3.20 -4.46
CA TRP A 42 -15.45 -3.56 -4.85
C TRP A 42 -14.81 -2.49 -5.72
N LEU A 43 -13.54 -2.19 -5.45
CA LEU A 43 -12.67 -1.46 -6.35
C LEU A 43 -11.94 -2.45 -7.25
N VAL A 44 -12.35 -2.51 -8.50
CA VAL A 44 -11.78 -3.38 -9.52
C VAL A 44 -10.75 -2.61 -10.32
N ARG A 45 -9.47 -2.99 -10.20
CA ARG A 45 -8.34 -2.41 -10.94
C ARG A 45 -7.76 -3.43 -11.90
N TRP A 46 -7.43 -3.02 -13.11
CA TRP A 46 -6.82 -3.92 -14.11
C TRP A 46 -5.76 -3.18 -14.91
N SER A 47 -4.53 -3.64 -14.87
CA SER A 47 -3.42 -3.04 -15.61
C SER A 47 -2.52 -4.15 -16.15
N PRO A 48 -1.97 -4.02 -17.38
CA PRO A 48 -1.00 -4.95 -17.92
C PRO A 48 0.37 -4.76 -17.23
N SER A 49 0.41 -5.03 -15.92
CA SER A 49 1.56 -4.80 -15.04
C SER A 49 1.81 -6.03 -14.16
N ARG A 50 3.07 -6.27 -13.81
CA ARG A 50 3.44 -7.31 -12.83
C ARG A 50 3.01 -6.93 -11.41
N VAL A 51 2.80 -5.63 -11.14
CA VAL A 51 2.47 -5.10 -9.82
C VAL A 51 1.02 -5.45 -9.46
N LYS A 52 0.84 -6.35 -8.48
CA LYS A 52 -0.47 -6.88 -8.10
C LYS A 52 -1.49 -5.82 -7.69
N ARG A 53 -1.08 -4.79 -6.93
CA ARG A 53 -1.96 -3.71 -6.43
C ARG A 53 -2.67 -2.92 -7.54
N VAL A 54 -2.09 -2.86 -8.74
CA VAL A 54 -2.69 -2.15 -9.88
C VAL A 54 -3.59 -3.05 -10.75
N ARG A 55 -3.68 -4.34 -10.41
CA ARG A 55 -4.46 -5.35 -11.16
C ARG A 55 -5.18 -6.34 -10.25
N SER A 56 -5.66 -5.86 -9.10
CA SER A 56 -6.37 -6.67 -8.12
C SER A 56 -7.67 -5.98 -7.69
N ILE A 57 -8.65 -6.78 -7.29
CA ILE A 57 -9.90 -6.32 -6.68
C ILE A 57 -9.67 -6.06 -5.19
N SER A 58 -10.01 -4.86 -4.72
CA SER A 58 -10.05 -4.53 -3.28
C SER A 58 -11.48 -4.37 -2.82
N VAL A 59 -11.80 -4.84 -1.61
CA VAL A 59 -13.15 -4.82 -1.06
C VAL A 59 -13.30 -3.59 -0.17
N LEU A 60 -14.10 -2.61 -0.62
CA LEU A 60 -14.28 -1.34 0.08
C LEU A 60 -15.55 -1.30 0.93
N GLY A 61 -16.57 -2.08 0.57
CA GLY A 61 -17.85 -2.08 1.24
C GLY A 61 -18.66 -3.33 1.02
N LEU A 62 -19.87 -3.33 1.58
CA LEU A 62 -20.86 -4.37 1.36
C LEU A 62 -21.51 -4.21 -0.02
N SER A 63 -22.16 -5.27 -0.47
CA SER A 63 -22.96 -5.28 -1.69
C SER A 63 -24.31 -5.94 -1.46
N THR A 64 -25.26 -5.58 -2.31
CA THR A 64 -26.63 -6.09 -2.32
C THR A 64 -26.81 -7.30 -3.25
N THR A 65 -25.83 -7.59 -4.11
CA THR A 65 -25.86 -8.70 -5.07
C THR A 65 -25.24 -9.98 -4.50
N GLY A 66 -25.54 -11.13 -5.13
CA GLY A 66 -24.97 -12.42 -4.73
C GLY A 66 -23.48 -12.52 -5.06
N LEU A 67 -22.71 -13.23 -4.23
CA LEU A 67 -21.27 -13.39 -4.45
C LEU A 67 -20.95 -14.04 -5.81
N ASP A 68 -21.68 -15.08 -6.21
CA ASP A 68 -21.41 -15.80 -7.47
C ASP A 68 -21.61 -14.92 -8.70
N GLU A 69 -22.62 -14.04 -8.68
CA GLU A 69 -22.86 -13.07 -9.76
C GLU A 69 -21.69 -12.09 -9.87
N ARG A 70 -21.23 -11.53 -8.73
CA ARG A 70 -20.09 -10.61 -8.73
C ARG A 70 -18.80 -11.28 -9.18
N LEU A 71 -18.57 -12.53 -8.77
CA LEU A 71 -17.42 -13.32 -9.19
C LEU A 71 -17.45 -13.60 -10.69
N ALA A 72 -18.60 -13.98 -11.25
CA ALA A 72 -18.76 -14.20 -12.69
C ALA A 72 -18.46 -12.92 -13.48
N HIS A 73 -19.05 -11.78 -13.08
CA HIS A 73 -18.79 -10.49 -13.71
C HIS A 73 -17.30 -10.14 -13.74
N CYS A 74 -16.64 -10.27 -12.58
CA CYS A 74 -15.22 -9.96 -12.46
C CYS A 74 -14.33 -10.96 -13.22
N ALA A 75 -14.66 -12.26 -13.22
CA ALA A 75 -13.94 -13.26 -13.98
C ALA A 75 -13.98 -12.94 -15.49
N ASP A 76 -15.15 -12.61 -16.02
CA ASP A 76 -15.33 -12.23 -17.43
C ASP A 76 -14.59 -10.93 -17.76
N TRP A 77 -14.60 -9.95 -16.85
CA TRP A 77 -13.84 -8.71 -17.00
C TRP A 77 -12.33 -8.98 -17.11
N TYR A 78 -11.76 -9.73 -16.16
CA TYR A 78 -10.34 -10.04 -16.15
C TYR A 78 -9.92 -10.91 -17.33
N ALA A 79 -10.75 -11.88 -17.74
CA ALA A 79 -10.50 -12.71 -18.92
C ALA A 79 -10.42 -11.88 -20.21
N ARG A 80 -11.32 -10.91 -20.41
CA ARG A 80 -11.28 -9.98 -21.55
C ARG A 80 -9.99 -9.16 -21.61
N HIS A 81 -9.41 -8.84 -20.45
CA HIS A 81 -8.15 -8.13 -20.34
C HIS A 81 -6.91 -9.04 -20.24
N ARG A 82 -7.07 -10.37 -20.39
CA ARG A 82 -5.99 -11.37 -20.29
C ARG A 82 -5.23 -11.29 -18.97
N LEU A 83 -5.94 -11.05 -17.88
CA LEU A 83 -5.39 -10.99 -16.53
C LEU A 83 -5.99 -12.11 -15.67
N PRO A 84 -5.22 -12.67 -14.72
CA PRO A 84 -5.78 -13.60 -13.75
C PRO A 84 -6.68 -12.86 -12.77
N LEU A 85 -7.83 -13.44 -12.43
CA LEU A 85 -8.71 -12.91 -11.40
C LEU A 85 -7.98 -12.92 -10.05
N LEU A 86 -7.79 -11.73 -9.48
CA LEU A 86 -6.94 -11.51 -8.33
C LEU A 86 -7.65 -10.62 -7.32
N PHE A 87 -7.77 -11.11 -6.09
CA PHE A 87 -8.28 -10.35 -4.95
C PHE A 87 -7.15 -9.91 -4.05
N ARG A 88 -7.25 -8.69 -3.53
CA ARG A 88 -6.50 -8.20 -2.37
C ARG A 88 -7.49 -8.03 -1.22
N LEU A 89 -7.38 -8.90 -0.22
CA LEU A 89 -8.25 -8.91 0.95
C LEU A 89 -7.49 -8.31 2.13
N THR A 90 -8.19 -7.54 2.95
CA THR A 90 -7.62 -6.94 4.17
C THR A 90 -8.32 -7.50 5.40
N SER A 91 -7.66 -7.49 6.56
CA SER A 91 -8.31 -7.81 7.84
C SER A 91 -9.37 -6.76 8.26
N LEU A 92 -9.54 -5.68 7.48
CA LEU A 92 -10.56 -4.65 7.64
C LEU A 92 -11.82 -4.92 6.81
N CYS A 93 -11.80 -5.98 5.97
CA CYS A 93 -12.85 -6.30 5.01
C CYS A 93 -14.24 -6.17 5.62
N ALA A 94 -15.13 -5.45 4.93
CA ALA A 94 -16.50 -5.22 5.38
C ALA A 94 -17.31 -6.53 5.42
N ASP A 95 -16.99 -7.49 4.55
CA ASP A 95 -17.58 -8.82 4.50
C ASP A 95 -16.59 -9.86 5.06
N PRO A 96 -16.75 -10.32 6.32
CA PRO A 96 -15.86 -11.30 6.93
C PRO A 96 -16.02 -12.71 6.35
N SER A 97 -17.13 -13.00 5.64
CA SER A 97 -17.39 -14.32 5.06
C SER A 97 -16.68 -14.54 3.73
N LEU A 98 -16.30 -13.46 3.05
CA LEU A 98 -15.73 -13.48 1.70
C LEU A 98 -14.45 -14.31 1.60
N ASP A 99 -13.57 -14.22 2.59
CA ASP A 99 -12.28 -14.93 2.58
C ASP A 99 -12.47 -16.45 2.53
N GLY A 100 -13.33 -16.98 3.40
CA GLY A 100 -13.70 -18.40 3.43
C GLY A 100 -14.51 -18.81 2.19
N ALA A 101 -15.38 -17.95 1.69
CA ALA A 101 -16.17 -18.22 0.49
C ALA A 101 -15.30 -18.32 -0.78
N LEU A 102 -14.26 -17.49 -0.89
CA LEU A 102 -13.24 -17.59 -1.94
C LEU A 102 -12.40 -18.86 -1.78
N GLN A 103 -11.98 -19.19 -0.57
CA GLN A 103 -11.25 -20.43 -0.28
C GLN A 103 -12.04 -21.68 -0.71
N ALA A 104 -13.34 -21.74 -0.36
CA ALA A 104 -14.22 -22.84 -0.74
C ALA A 104 -14.38 -22.99 -2.27
N ARG A 105 -14.11 -21.92 -3.03
CA ARG A 105 -14.10 -21.89 -4.50
C ARG A 105 -12.72 -22.13 -5.11
N GLY A 106 -11.73 -22.52 -4.30
CA GLY A 106 -10.37 -22.89 -4.74
C GLY A 106 -9.38 -21.71 -4.84
N PHE A 107 -9.73 -20.52 -4.36
CA PHE A 107 -8.78 -19.41 -4.34
C PHE A 107 -7.76 -19.60 -3.22
N MET A 108 -6.48 -19.63 -3.59
CA MET A 108 -5.36 -19.82 -2.68
C MET A 108 -4.89 -18.47 -2.13
N ALA A 109 -4.66 -18.39 -0.82
CA ALA A 109 -4.10 -17.21 -0.17
C ALA A 109 -2.57 -17.21 -0.23
N TYR A 110 -1.96 -16.05 -0.49
CA TYR A 110 -0.51 -15.88 -0.53
C TYR A 110 -0.07 -14.42 -0.29
N GLU A 111 1.23 -14.23 -0.06
CA GLU A 111 1.88 -12.91 0.09
C GLU A 111 1.19 -11.97 1.09
N HIS A 112 1.15 -12.41 2.35
CA HIS A 112 0.70 -11.57 3.45
C HIS A 112 1.59 -10.33 3.59
N THR A 113 0.97 -9.19 3.85
CA THR A 113 1.63 -7.90 4.08
C THR A 113 1.05 -7.26 5.33
N ARG A 114 1.91 -6.75 6.21
CA ARG A 114 1.52 -5.94 7.36
C ARG A 114 1.51 -4.48 6.97
N VAL A 115 0.44 -3.78 7.34
CA VAL A 115 0.41 -2.32 7.31
C VAL A 115 0.78 -1.82 8.70
N MET A 116 1.90 -1.13 8.78
CA MET A 116 2.38 -0.53 10.02
C MET A 116 2.13 0.97 10.01
N ALA A 117 1.83 1.56 11.15
CA ALA A 117 1.72 3.01 11.29
C ALA A 117 2.19 3.51 12.66
N GLY A 118 2.73 4.72 12.68
CA GLY A 118 3.24 5.37 13.88
C GLY A 118 3.20 6.89 13.79
N PRO A 119 3.35 7.61 14.91
CA PRO A 119 3.28 9.06 14.94
C PRO A 119 4.45 9.70 14.20
N ILE A 120 4.22 10.90 13.67
CA ILE A 120 5.26 11.83 13.22
C ILE A 120 5.34 12.93 14.28
N PRO A 121 6.37 12.96 15.14
CA PRO A 121 6.48 13.98 16.18
C PRO A 121 6.54 15.39 15.60
N ALA A 122 5.85 16.33 16.24
CA ALA A 122 5.93 17.74 15.89
C ALA A 122 7.37 18.26 16.09
N GLY A 123 7.84 19.11 15.18
CA GLY A 123 9.19 19.68 15.28
C GLY A 123 10.32 18.69 14.98
N THR A 124 10.00 17.52 14.40
CA THR A 124 11.02 16.56 13.97
C THR A 124 12.01 17.25 13.04
N SER A 125 13.29 17.18 13.40
CA SER A 125 14.38 17.67 12.56
C SER A 125 15.15 16.50 11.95
N PRO A 126 15.75 16.68 10.76
CA PRO A 126 16.64 15.66 10.20
C PRO A 126 17.80 15.39 11.16
N LEU A 127 18.28 14.15 11.18
CA LEU A 127 19.51 13.82 11.89
C LEU A 127 20.71 14.50 11.21
N SER A 128 21.68 14.98 11.99
CA SER A 128 22.97 15.40 11.46
C SER A 128 23.67 14.19 10.82
N THR A 129 24.07 14.32 9.56
CA THR A 129 24.70 13.23 8.81
C THR A 129 25.65 13.76 7.74
N ALA A 130 26.68 12.97 7.43
CA ALA A 130 27.53 13.18 6.27
C ALA A 130 26.85 12.78 4.94
N LEU A 131 25.68 12.12 4.98
CA LEU A 131 24.93 11.77 3.78
C LEU A 131 24.32 13.02 3.15
N ARG A 132 24.52 13.18 1.84
CA ARG A 132 23.78 14.16 1.06
C ARG A 132 22.43 13.55 0.69
N VAL A 133 21.38 13.99 1.38
CA VAL A 133 20.00 13.62 1.06
C VAL A 133 19.35 14.74 0.24
N GLU A 134 18.87 14.40 -0.94
CA GLU A 134 18.27 15.38 -1.86
C GLU A 134 16.95 14.89 -2.48
N PRO A 135 15.96 15.79 -2.65
CA PRO A 135 14.79 15.54 -3.47
C PRO A 135 15.16 15.44 -4.95
N VAL A 136 14.47 14.56 -5.69
CA VAL A 136 14.62 14.41 -7.15
C VAL A 136 13.26 14.20 -7.82
N ASP A 137 13.22 14.27 -9.16
CA ASP A 137 12.03 13.90 -9.93
C ASP A 137 11.78 12.37 -9.94
N ALA A 138 10.61 11.96 -10.44
CA ALA A 138 10.19 10.56 -10.48
C ALA A 138 11.08 9.69 -11.38
N GLN A 139 11.55 10.22 -12.51
CA GLN A 139 12.36 9.47 -13.48
C GLN A 139 13.76 9.19 -12.90
N THR A 140 14.41 10.22 -12.35
CA THR A 140 15.70 10.14 -11.69
C THR A 140 15.63 9.18 -10.49
N PHE A 141 14.57 9.29 -9.69
CA PHE A 141 14.33 8.39 -8.55
C PHE A 141 14.22 6.93 -8.97
N CYS A 142 13.31 6.63 -9.91
CA CYS A 142 13.02 5.25 -10.32
C CYS A 142 14.22 4.61 -11.03
N THR A 143 15.01 5.41 -11.76
CA THR A 143 16.27 4.95 -12.36
C THR A 143 17.26 4.51 -11.28
N ALA A 144 17.44 5.31 -10.22
CA ALA A 144 18.35 4.99 -9.13
C ALA A 144 17.85 3.77 -8.32
N VAL A 145 16.56 3.74 -7.98
CA VAL A 145 15.92 2.60 -7.29
C VAL A 145 16.06 1.32 -8.11
N GLY A 146 15.82 1.39 -9.42
CA GLY A 146 15.95 0.26 -10.33
C GLY A 146 17.37 -0.30 -10.37
N ARG A 147 18.38 0.56 -10.47
CA ARG A 147 19.79 0.16 -10.40
C ARG A 147 20.13 -0.53 -9.08
N LEU A 148 19.67 0.02 -7.94
CA LEU A 148 19.89 -0.57 -6.62
C LEU A 148 19.21 -1.95 -6.47
N ARG A 149 18.12 -2.19 -7.20
CA ARG A 149 17.36 -3.45 -7.18
C ARG A 149 17.77 -4.44 -8.27
N GLY A 150 18.55 -4.01 -9.26
CA GLY A 150 18.82 -4.81 -10.47
C GLY A 150 17.59 -4.99 -11.37
N SER A 151 16.70 -3.99 -11.41
CA SER A 151 15.50 -3.99 -12.25
C SER A 151 15.83 -3.83 -13.74
N SER A 152 14.97 -4.36 -14.61
CA SER A 152 15.05 -4.13 -16.06
C SER A 152 14.64 -2.70 -16.42
N ASP A 153 15.07 -2.21 -17.60
CA ASP A 153 14.68 -0.87 -18.09
C ASP A 153 13.16 -0.72 -18.26
N VAL A 154 12.48 -1.81 -18.62
CA VAL A 154 11.01 -1.85 -18.74
C VAL A 154 10.36 -1.64 -17.37
N ASP A 155 10.83 -2.36 -16.35
CA ASP A 155 10.31 -2.21 -14.98
C ASP A 155 10.60 -0.81 -14.42
N ILE A 156 11.75 -0.22 -14.75
CA ILE A 156 12.13 1.14 -14.35
C ILE A 156 11.19 2.17 -14.96
N SER A 157 10.96 2.08 -16.28
CA SER A 157 10.08 2.99 -17.01
C SER A 157 8.64 2.89 -16.52
N GLU A 158 8.14 1.67 -16.34
CA GLU A 158 6.80 1.41 -15.80
C GLU A 158 6.65 1.95 -14.37
N HIS A 159 7.68 1.78 -13.52
CA HIS A 159 7.70 2.34 -12.17
C HIS A 159 7.70 3.87 -12.17
N ALA A 160 8.52 4.50 -13.02
CA ALA A 160 8.58 5.95 -13.17
C ALA A 160 7.21 6.53 -13.57
N ALA A 161 6.56 5.92 -14.57
CA ALA A 161 5.23 6.33 -15.00
C ALA A 161 4.19 6.25 -13.87
N ARG A 162 4.23 5.20 -13.03
CA ARG A 162 3.32 5.09 -11.88
C ARG A 162 3.60 6.13 -10.80
N VAL A 163 4.87 6.37 -10.46
CA VAL A 163 5.25 7.36 -9.45
C VAL A 163 4.90 8.77 -9.94
N ASP A 164 5.12 9.05 -11.22
CA ASP A 164 4.77 10.34 -11.81
C ASP A 164 3.26 10.59 -11.76
N ALA A 165 2.45 9.60 -12.13
CA ALA A 165 1.00 9.67 -12.20
C ALA A 165 0.26 9.53 -10.84
N LEU A 166 0.95 9.57 -9.70
CA LEU A 166 0.30 9.59 -8.39
C LEU A 166 -0.66 10.78 -8.27
N ALA A 167 -1.89 10.51 -7.84
CA ALA A 167 -2.96 11.52 -7.68
C ALA A 167 -2.79 12.41 -6.45
N VAL A 168 -1.77 12.14 -5.64
CA VAL A 168 -1.47 12.79 -4.38
C VAL A 168 0.00 13.21 -4.34
N ASP A 169 0.33 14.18 -3.50
CA ASP A 169 1.67 14.74 -3.41
C ASP A 169 2.72 13.67 -3.06
N LYS A 170 3.92 13.83 -3.61
CA LYS A 170 5.03 12.91 -3.40
C LYS A 170 6.34 13.64 -3.14
N LEU A 171 7.26 12.95 -2.49
CA LEU A 171 8.64 13.35 -2.29
C LEU A 171 9.55 12.14 -2.51
N CYS A 172 10.22 12.14 -3.66
CA CYS A 172 11.24 11.16 -4.00
C CYS A 172 12.59 11.66 -3.46
N VAL A 173 13.29 10.85 -2.66
CA VAL A 173 14.60 11.23 -2.11
C VAL A 173 15.66 10.20 -2.43
N LEU A 174 16.87 10.69 -2.73
CA LEU A 174 18.08 9.89 -2.83
C LEU A 174 19.05 10.30 -1.72
N ALA A 175 19.74 9.32 -1.15
CA ALA A 175 20.93 9.53 -0.33
C ALA A 175 22.17 9.19 -1.16
N ARG A 176 23.11 10.12 -1.19
CA ARG A 176 24.42 9.95 -1.82
C ARG A 176 25.54 9.98 -0.79
N ASP A 177 26.60 9.24 -1.05
CA ASP A 177 27.84 9.35 -0.29
C ASP A 177 28.71 10.53 -0.78
N ALA A 178 29.90 10.66 -0.19
CA ALA A 178 30.83 11.75 -0.49
C ALA A 178 31.35 11.71 -1.94
N GLN A 179 31.30 10.55 -2.59
CA GLN A 179 31.71 10.34 -3.98
C GLN A 179 30.57 10.68 -4.96
N GLY A 180 29.35 10.89 -4.46
CA GLY A 180 28.17 11.20 -5.26
C GLY A 180 27.36 9.98 -5.68
N ASP A 181 27.77 8.78 -5.28
CA ASP A 181 27.09 7.54 -5.62
C ASP A 181 25.78 7.43 -4.85
N CYS A 182 24.71 7.01 -5.53
CA CYS A 182 23.43 6.77 -4.87
C CYS A 182 23.50 5.48 -4.05
N ILE A 183 23.39 5.60 -2.74
CA ILE A 183 23.50 4.47 -1.80
C ILE A 183 22.18 4.08 -1.16
N ALA A 184 21.17 4.96 -1.21
CA ALA A 184 19.82 4.65 -0.77
C ALA A 184 18.79 5.58 -1.40
N ALA A 185 17.53 5.16 -1.34
CA ALA A 185 16.40 5.91 -1.84
C ALA A 185 15.16 5.61 -0.99
N ALA A 186 14.23 6.56 -0.95
CA ALA A 186 12.90 6.37 -0.36
C ALA A 186 11.86 7.30 -1.02
N LEU A 187 10.62 6.85 -1.07
CA LEU A 187 9.48 7.61 -1.56
C LEU A 187 8.53 7.91 -0.40
N ALA A 188 8.23 9.19 -0.19
CA ALA A 188 7.10 9.61 0.64
C ALA A 188 5.92 10.02 -0.24
N VAL A 189 4.72 9.59 0.13
CA VAL A 189 3.45 9.99 -0.52
C VAL A 189 2.54 10.59 0.55
N PHE A 190 1.99 11.77 0.29
CA PHE A 190 1.24 12.56 1.28
C PHE A 190 -0.24 12.58 0.94
N ASP A 191 -1.07 12.21 1.91
CA ASP A 191 -2.53 12.28 1.78
C ASP A 191 -3.12 12.83 3.08
N GLY A 192 -3.45 14.12 3.07
CA GLY A 192 -3.89 14.86 4.26
C GLY A 192 -2.87 14.80 5.39
N GLY A 193 -3.29 14.33 6.57
CA GLY A 193 -2.42 14.18 7.75
C GLY A 193 -1.49 12.96 7.72
N LEU A 194 -1.47 12.18 6.63
CA LEU A 194 -0.73 10.94 6.50
C LEU A 194 0.46 11.06 5.54
N MET A 195 1.57 10.40 5.90
CA MET A 195 2.69 10.13 4.99
C MET A 195 2.86 8.61 4.81
N GLY A 196 2.57 8.12 3.61
CA GLY A 196 2.95 6.77 3.20
C GLY A 196 4.42 6.68 2.83
N ILE A 197 5.10 5.64 3.29
CA ILE A 197 6.52 5.37 3.00
C ILE A 197 6.61 4.16 2.07
N PHE A 198 7.22 4.38 0.91
CA PHE A 198 7.35 3.41 -0.17
C PHE A 198 8.78 3.38 -0.71
N ASP A 199 9.08 2.35 -1.48
CA ASP A 199 10.34 2.18 -2.23
C ASP A 199 11.63 2.44 -1.44
N VAL A 200 11.64 2.09 -0.15
CA VAL A 200 12.83 2.18 0.69
C VAL A 200 13.83 1.13 0.24
N VAL A 201 14.99 1.58 -0.21
CA VAL A 201 16.09 0.71 -0.63
C VAL A 201 17.42 1.27 -0.17
N THR A 202 18.33 0.38 0.23
CA THR A 202 19.72 0.71 0.55
C THR A 202 20.62 -0.28 -0.18
N SER A 203 21.67 0.24 -0.81
CA SER A 203 22.75 -0.52 -1.45
C SER A 203 23.18 -1.67 -0.55
N ALA A 204 23.32 -2.87 -1.13
CA ALA A 204 23.68 -4.08 -0.40
C ALA A 204 24.98 -3.92 0.39
N GLN A 205 25.98 -3.24 -0.19
CA GLN A 205 27.29 -3.00 0.41
C GLN A 205 27.22 -2.00 1.59
N ARG A 206 26.12 -1.25 1.73
CA ARG A 206 25.96 -0.17 2.72
C ARG A 206 24.86 -0.45 3.75
N ARG A 207 24.29 -1.65 3.76
CA ARG A 207 23.28 -2.07 4.76
C ARG A 207 23.90 -2.12 6.17
N GLY A 208 23.05 -2.02 7.19
CA GLY A 208 23.49 -2.05 8.60
C GLY A 208 24.14 -0.76 9.11
N GLN A 209 24.37 0.25 8.26
CA GLN A 209 25.03 1.50 8.63
C GLN A 209 24.04 2.62 9.05
N GLY A 210 22.78 2.28 9.32
CA GLY A 210 21.76 3.26 9.74
C GLY A 210 21.27 4.23 8.64
N ILE A 211 21.66 4.05 7.38
CA ILE A 211 21.29 4.92 6.25
C ILE A 211 19.76 5.03 6.08
N ALA A 212 19.06 3.89 6.13
CA ALA A 212 17.60 3.87 6.04
C ALA A 212 16.96 4.68 7.19
N THR A 213 17.47 4.56 8.41
CA THR A 213 17.03 5.37 9.56
C THR A 213 17.15 6.87 9.27
N GLN A 214 18.29 7.30 8.73
CA GLN A 214 18.52 8.71 8.40
C GLN A 214 17.56 9.22 7.33
N LEU A 215 17.29 8.42 6.29
CA LEU A 215 16.26 8.73 5.29
C LEU A 215 14.87 8.84 5.93
N MET A 216 14.51 7.94 6.85
CA MET A 216 13.21 8.03 7.53
C MET A 216 13.09 9.31 8.35
N HIS A 217 14.13 9.70 9.09
CA HIS A 217 14.13 10.97 9.83
C HIS A 217 14.02 12.19 8.90
N TYR A 218 14.70 12.16 7.75
CA TYR A 218 14.57 13.21 6.74
C TYR A 218 13.13 13.32 6.22
N LEU A 219 12.51 12.20 5.88
CA LEU A 219 11.12 12.15 5.42
C LEU A 219 10.15 12.61 6.51
N MET A 220 10.31 12.14 7.75
CA MET A 220 9.48 12.55 8.89
C MET A 220 9.60 14.05 9.19
N ALA A 221 10.79 14.63 9.08
CA ALA A 221 10.98 16.07 9.24
C ALA A 221 10.25 16.87 8.14
N SER A 222 10.34 16.39 6.89
CA SER A 222 9.59 16.98 5.76
C SER A 222 8.08 16.88 5.96
N ALA A 223 7.61 15.71 6.39
CA ALA A 223 6.21 15.43 6.67
C ALA A 223 5.66 16.29 7.81
N SER A 224 6.42 16.45 8.90
CA SER A 224 6.07 17.30 10.03
C SER A 224 5.87 18.76 9.60
N ARG A 225 6.78 19.30 8.75
CA ARG A 225 6.63 20.65 8.17
C ARG A 225 5.41 20.79 7.26
N ARG A 226 4.98 19.70 6.63
CA ARG A 226 3.76 19.63 5.80
C ARG A 226 2.48 19.37 6.63
N GLY A 227 2.59 19.29 7.95
CA GLY A 227 1.45 19.05 8.85
C GLY A 227 1.00 17.59 8.95
N ALA A 228 1.75 16.65 8.36
CA ALA A 228 1.49 15.22 8.54
C ALA A 228 1.80 14.81 9.98
N ARG A 229 0.91 13.99 10.56
CA ARG A 229 0.94 13.58 11.98
C ARG A 229 1.20 12.10 12.17
N GLN A 230 1.02 11.31 11.11
CA GLN A 230 1.18 9.87 11.16
C GLN A 230 1.82 9.38 9.87
N ALA A 231 2.77 8.46 10.02
CA ALA A 231 3.39 7.76 8.91
C ALA A 231 2.86 6.33 8.85
N TYR A 232 2.74 5.78 7.65
CA TYR A 232 2.38 4.39 7.44
C TYR A 232 3.21 3.76 6.32
N LEU A 233 3.24 2.43 6.31
CA LEU A 233 3.94 1.65 5.29
C LEU A 233 3.35 0.24 5.20
N GLN A 234 3.76 -0.45 4.15
CA GLN A 234 3.36 -1.83 3.89
C GLN A 234 4.61 -2.69 3.79
N VAL A 235 4.72 -3.72 4.63
CA VAL A 235 5.92 -4.55 4.75
C VAL A 235 5.55 -6.02 4.93
N GLU A 236 6.30 -6.88 4.24
CA GLU A 236 6.18 -8.33 4.39
C GLU A 236 6.51 -8.75 5.84
N PRO A 237 5.74 -9.66 6.45
CA PRO A 237 6.00 -10.15 7.80
C PRO A 237 7.42 -10.69 8.00
N GLN A 238 8.00 -11.27 6.94
CA GLN A 238 9.30 -11.93 6.89
C GLN A 238 10.47 -10.94 6.81
N ASN A 239 10.20 -9.67 6.51
CA ASN A 239 11.23 -8.63 6.44
C ASN A 239 11.58 -8.11 7.84
N VAL A 240 12.18 -8.98 8.67
CA VAL A 240 12.51 -8.72 10.08
C VAL A 240 13.34 -7.45 10.24
N ALA A 241 14.32 -7.22 9.35
CA ALA A 241 15.19 -6.05 9.42
C ALA A 241 14.43 -4.73 9.21
N ALA A 242 13.55 -4.65 8.20
CA ALA A 242 12.75 -3.46 7.96
C ALA A 242 11.73 -3.24 9.09
N ARG A 243 11.07 -4.31 9.56
CA ARG A 243 10.12 -4.21 10.67
C ARG A 243 10.77 -3.73 11.96
N ALA A 244 11.98 -4.22 12.28
CA ALA A 244 12.74 -3.74 13.43
C ALA A 244 13.14 -2.26 13.30
N LEU A 245 13.46 -1.78 12.09
CA LEU A 245 13.67 -0.36 11.82
C LEU A 245 12.40 0.46 12.11
N TYR A 246 11.26 0.05 11.56
CA TYR A 246 10.02 0.80 11.72
C TYR A 246 9.48 0.78 13.15
N ALA A 247 9.68 -0.34 13.88
CA ALA A 247 9.36 -0.42 15.30
C ALA A 247 10.16 0.59 16.14
N ARG A 248 11.46 0.77 15.87
CA ARG A 248 12.28 1.81 16.53
C ARG A 248 11.82 3.23 16.23
N LEU A 249 11.11 3.44 15.12
CA LEU A 249 10.50 4.71 14.75
C LEU A 249 9.09 4.88 15.33
N GLY A 250 8.67 4.01 16.26
CA GLY A 250 7.36 4.09 16.94
C GLY A 250 6.20 3.54 16.10
N MET A 251 6.48 2.81 15.02
CA MET A 251 5.44 2.18 14.21
C MET A 251 5.08 0.78 14.73
N SER A 252 3.80 0.44 14.63
CA SER A 252 3.27 -0.89 15.00
C SER A 252 2.31 -1.39 13.93
N ASP A 253 2.13 -2.71 13.87
CA ASP A 253 1.15 -3.36 13.00
C ASP A 253 -0.26 -2.80 13.29
N ARG A 254 -1.00 -2.46 12.23
CA ARG A 254 -2.36 -1.91 12.30
C ARG A 254 -3.39 -2.86 11.71
N TYR A 255 -3.09 -3.39 10.53
CA TYR A 255 -3.87 -4.41 9.87
C TYR A 255 -2.99 -5.21 8.90
N GLU A 256 -3.53 -6.25 8.30
CA GLU A 256 -2.86 -6.99 7.25
C GLU A 256 -3.70 -7.08 6.00
N TYR A 257 -3.04 -7.37 4.88
CA TYR A 257 -3.70 -7.80 3.67
C TYR A 257 -2.94 -8.95 3.01
N TRP A 258 -3.64 -9.73 2.21
CA TRP A 258 -3.11 -10.85 1.44
C TRP A 258 -3.78 -10.90 0.08
N TYR A 259 -3.18 -11.67 -0.83
CA TYR A 259 -3.77 -11.92 -2.13
C TYR A 259 -4.47 -13.26 -2.18
N ARG A 260 -5.53 -13.34 -2.99
CA ARG A 260 -6.19 -14.58 -3.37
C ARG A 260 -6.35 -14.66 -4.88
N SER A 261 -5.92 -15.77 -5.46
CA SER A 261 -6.18 -16.11 -6.87
C SER A 261 -6.43 -17.60 -7.00
N LEU A 262 -7.03 -17.99 -8.12
CA LEU A 262 -7.00 -19.39 -8.52
C LEU A 262 -5.55 -19.81 -8.84
N PRO A 263 -5.20 -21.09 -8.68
CA PRO A 263 -3.95 -21.64 -9.20
C PRO A 263 -3.82 -21.39 -10.71
N ASP A 264 -2.60 -21.43 -11.24
CA ASP A 264 -2.36 -21.23 -12.67
C ASP A 264 -3.20 -22.21 -13.51
N GLY A 265 -3.95 -21.66 -14.48
CA GLY A 265 -4.90 -22.43 -15.30
C GLY A 265 -6.25 -22.74 -14.64
N GLY A 266 -6.42 -22.41 -13.36
CA GLY A 266 -7.69 -22.55 -12.64
C GLY A 266 -8.76 -21.62 -13.19
N ARG A 267 -9.96 -22.17 -13.42
CA ARG A 267 -11.16 -21.40 -13.79
C ARG A 267 -12.15 -21.42 -12.64
N LEU A 268 -12.94 -20.36 -12.52
CA LEU A 268 -14.05 -20.33 -11.58
C LEU A 268 -14.97 -21.51 -11.89
N SER A 269 -15.24 -22.36 -10.90
CA SER A 269 -16.26 -23.40 -11.08
C SER A 269 -17.63 -22.75 -11.11
N PRO A 270 -18.56 -23.21 -11.97
CA PRO A 270 -19.94 -22.74 -11.93
C PRO A 270 -20.55 -22.99 -10.54
N PRO A 271 -21.51 -22.15 -10.11
CA PRO A 271 -22.14 -22.32 -8.80
C PRO A 271 -22.73 -23.72 -8.69
N SER A 272 -22.51 -24.38 -7.54
CA SER A 272 -23.19 -25.64 -7.25
C SER A 272 -24.68 -25.34 -7.08
N THR A 273 -25.50 -25.74 -8.05
CA THR A 273 -26.95 -25.73 -7.91
C THR A 273 -27.33 -26.67 -6.76
N ARG A 274 -27.86 -26.10 -5.68
CA ARG A 274 -28.68 -26.82 -4.70
C ARG A 274 -30.12 -26.38 -4.88
#